data_AF-A0A7C6WS96-F1
#
_entry.id   AF-A0A7C6WS96-F1
#
_cell.length_a   1.000
_cell.length_b   1.000
_cell.length_c   1.000
_cell.angle_alpha   90.00
_cell.angle_beta   90.00
_cell.angle_gamma   90.00
#
_symmetry.space_group_name_H-M   'P 1'
#
loop_
_entity.id
_entity.type
_entity.pdbx_description
1 polymer ?
#
loop_
_entity_poly.entity_id
_entity_poly.type
_entity_poly.pdbx_seq_one_letter_code
_entity_poly.pdbx_strand_id
1 'polypeptide(L)'
;HHVLLVTLPEGQYLVDAGIMRESCRAAHPFQMGVEQFDGVASYVLRKDDFYGHIMDQALPGEDYAPLFGFTLEPQIPDDFVMPSFFCEKHPSSPFNKHRMVGIRTDNGSYNLVGNTFKTLVGDTVTEQRLLDDKEVPGVLEKVFGIKLL
;
A
#
# COMPACT_ATOMS: atom_id res chain seq x y z
N HIS A 1 -0.92 -9.04 5.38
CA HIS A 1 -1.41 -7.69 5.08
C HIS A 1 -2.61 -7.41 5.98
N HIS A 2 -2.86 -6.16 6.36
CA HIS A 2 -3.93 -5.78 7.30
C HIS A 2 -4.74 -4.65 6.66
N VAL A 3 -6.04 -4.90 6.49
CA VAL A 3 -7.02 -3.95 5.97
C VAL A 3 -8.13 -3.78 7.01
N LEU A 4 -8.71 -2.58 7.08
CA LEU A 4 -9.78 -2.26 8.01
C LEU A 4 -11.12 -2.16 7.27
N LEU A 5 -12.17 -2.74 7.84
CA LEU A 5 -13.55 -2.44 7.47
C LEU A 5 -14.15 -1.50 8.52
N VAL A 6 -14.28 -0.23 8.16
CA VAL A 6 -14.81 0.82 9.03
C VAL A 6 -16.32 0.96 8.80
N THR A 7 -17.10 0.99 9.87
CA THR A 7 -18.56 1.19 9.81
C THR A 7 -18.91 2.60 10.29
N LEU A 8 -19.58 3.37 9.43
CA LEU A 8 -20.11 4.70 9.69
C LEU A 8 -21.65 4.70 9.50
N PRO A 9 -22.40 5.71 9.99
CA PRO A 9 -23.86 5.78 9.78
C PRO A 9 -24.31 5.69 8.31
N GLU A 10 -23.49 6.18 7.39
CA GLU A 10 -23.73 6.19 5.94
C GLU A 10 -23.32 4.89 5.23
N GLY A 11 -22.58 3.99 5.89
CA GLY A 11 -22.18 2.70 5.32
C GLY A 11 -20.84 2.16 5.80
N GLN A 12 -20.39 1.10 5.14
CA GLN A 12 -19.11 0.46 5.42
C GLN A 12 -18.06 0.80 4.36
N TYR A 13 -16.82 0.95 4.80
CA TYR A 13 -15.70 1.37 3.97
C TYR A 13 -14.47 0.50 4.24
N LEU A 14 -13.82 0.03 3.18
CA LEU A 14 -12.47 -0.52 3.26
C LEU A 14 -11.46 0.61 3.34
N VAL A 15 -10.57 0.50 4.31
CA VAL A 15 -9.51 1.48 4.58
C VAL A 15 -8.20 0.74 4.70
N ASP A 16 -7.22 1.17 3.90
CA ASP A 16 -5.86 0.67 3.93
C ASP A 16 -4.86 1.80 3.64
N ALA A 17 -4.01 2.06 4.63
CA ALA A 17 -2.91 3.02 4.56
C ALA A 17 -1.54 2.32 4.66
N GLY A 18 -1.49 1.00 4.49
CA GLY A 18 -0.33 0.15 4.76
C GLY A 18 0.47 -0.29 3.52
N ILE A 19 -0.03 -0.05 2.30
CA ILE A 19 0.64 -0.52 1.06
C ILE A 19 1.33 0.63 0.34
N MET A 20 2.46 1.14 0.83
CA MET A 20 3.36 2.07 0.13
C MET A 20 2.84 2.79 -1.16
N ARG A 21 3.20 2.33 -2.37
CA ARG A 21 2.84 2.96 -3.65
C ARG A 21 1.40 2.62 -4.06
N GLU A 22 0.97 1.40 -3.79
CA GLU A 22 -0.26 0.82 -4.27
C GLU A 22 -1.46 1.08 -3.34
N SER A 23 -1.24 1.72 -2.18
CA SER A 23 -2.24 1.98 -1.14
C SER A 23 -3.35 2.84 -1.70
N CYS A 24 -4.59 2.51 -1.38
CA CYS A 24 -5.74 3.36 -1.64
C CYS A 24 -5.51 4.78 -1.09
N ARG A 25 -5.78 5.81 -1.90
CA ARG A 25 -5.74 7.21 -1.46
C ARG A 25 -7.01 7.65 -0.74
N ALA A 26 -8.05 6.81 -0.77
CA ALA A 26 -9.34 7.09 -0.18
C ALA A 26 -9.90 5.84 0.51
N ALA A 27 -10.85 6.07 1.42
CA ALA A 27 -11.70 5.01 1.93
C ALA A 27 -12.64 4.56 0.80
N HIS A 28 -12.71 3.26 0.55
CA HIS A 28 -13.52 2.68 -0.52
C HIS A 28 -14.83 2.12 0.03
N PRO A 29 -16.01 2.62 -0.38
CA PRO A 29 -17.28 1.94 -0.10
C PRO A 29 -17.18 0.42 -0.28
N PHE A 30 -17.65 -0.34 0.71
CA PHE A 30 -17.69 -1.79 0.66
C PHE A 30 -18.86 -2.25 -0.24
N GLN A 31 -18.68 -2.10 -1.55
CA GLN A 31 -19.69 -2.37 -2.56
C GLN A 31 -19.11 -3.27 -3.66
N MET A 32 -19.77 -4.40 -3.92
CA MET A 32 -19.32 -5.37 -4.91
C MET A 32 -19.59 -4.88 -6.33
N GLY A 33 -18.61 -5.05 -7.22
CA GLY A 33 -18.75 -4.80 -8.66
C GLY A 33 -18.91 -3.33 -9.06
N VAL A 34 -18.75 -2.40 -8.12
CA VAL A 34 -18.77 -0.96 -8.38
C VAL A 34 -17.34 -0.47 -8.51
N GLU A 35 -17.05 0.19 -9.63
CA GLU A 35 -15.77 0.87 -9.84
C GLU A 35 -15.66 2.12 -8.97
N GLN A 36 -14.51 2.28 -8.32
CA GLN A 36 -14.21 3.36 -7.40
C GLN A 36 -12.87 3.96 -7.77
N PHE A 37 -12.80 5.28 -7.97
CA PHE A 37 -11.58 5.99 -8.36
C PHE A 37 -11.04 6.83 -7.20
N ASP A 38 -9.75 6.70 -6.90
CA ASP A 38 -9.12 7.43 -5.78
C ASP A 38 -8.36 8.69 -6.21
N GLY A 39 -8.49 9.09 -7.47
CA GLY A 39 -7.71 10.18 -8.08
C GLY A 39 -6.49 9.71 -8.87
N VAL A 40 -6.03 8.47 -8.68
CA VAL A 40 -4.90 7.89 -9.40
C VAL A 40 -5.22 6.53 -10.01
N ALA A 41 -5.86 5.63 -9.27
CA ALA A 41 -6.20 4.29 -9.73
C ALA A 41 -7.69 4.00 -9.56
N SER A 42 -8.21 3.10 -10.39
CA SER A 42 -9.55 2.54 -10.26
C SER A 42 -9.49 1.22 -9.51
N TYR A 43 -10.51 0.96 -8.71
CA TYR A 43 -10.62 -0.20 -7.84
C TYR A 43 -11.99 -0.85 -7.99
N VAL A 44 -12.02 -2.18 -7.98
CA VAL A 44 -13.26 -2.96 -7.99
C VAL A 44 -13.16 -4.05 -6.95
N LEU A 45 -14.12 -4.07 -6.03
CA LEU A 45 -14.24 -5.13 -5.04
C LEU A 45 -15.11 -6.26 -5.60
N ARG A 46 -14.62 -7.50 -5.54
CA ARG A 46 -15.38 -8.67 -5.99
C ARG A 46 -15.32 -9.81 -4.98
N LYS A 47 -16.27 -10.73 -5.12
CA LYS A 47 -16.24 -12.03 -4.43
C LYS A 47 -15.20 -12.94 -5.07
N ASP A 48 -14.63 -13.79 -4.23
CA ASP A 48 -13.69 -14.83 -4.64
C ASP A 48 -13.94 -16.09 -3.81
N ASP A 49 -13.96 -17.26 -4.46
CA ASP A 49 -14.31 -18.52 -3.79
C ASP A 49 -13.22 -18.97 -2.79
N PHE A 50 -11.96 -18.59 -3.03
CA PHE A 50 -10.84 -18.98 -2.16
C PHE A 50 -10.54 -17.90 -1.12
N TYR A 51 -10.41 -16.64 -1.56
CA TYR A 51 -10.03 -15.53 -0.69
C TYR A 51 -11.23 -14.86 0.00
N GLY A 52 -12.46 -15.22 -0.35
CA GLY A 52 -13.69 -14.56 0.11
C GLY A 52 -13.97 -13.27 -0.65
N HIS A 53 -13.03 -12.34 -0.63
CA HIS A 53 -13.06 -11.09 -1.39
C HIS A 53 -11.69 -10.79 -1.99
N ILE A 54 -11.70 -10.10 -3.12
CA ILE A 54 -10.51 -9.51 -3.73
C ILE A 54 -10.81 -8.05 -4.08
N MET A 55 -9.87 -7.17 -3.73
CA MET A 55 -9.79 -5.84 -4.30
C MET A 55 -8.90 -5.91 -5.55
N ASP A 56 -9.47 -5.67 -6.72
CA ASP A 56 -8.70 -5.49 -7.96
C ASP A 56 -8.39 -3.99 -8.14
N GLN A 57 -7.24 -3.69 -8.74
CA GLN A 57 -6.80 -2.32 -9.06
C GLN A 57 -6.41 -2.23 -10.54
N ALA A 58 -6.66 -1.09 -11.17
CA ALA A 58 -6.14 -0.71 -12.47
C ALA A 58 -5.59 0.71 -12.43
N LEU A 59 -4.37 0.90 -12.96
CA LEU A 59 -3.85 2.23 -13.27
C LEU A 59 -4.45 2.74 -14.59
N PRO A 60 -4.39 4.05 -14.89
CA PRO A 60 -4.98 4.60 -16.10
C PRO A 60 -4.40 3.95 -17.37
N GLY A 61 -5.25 3.24 -18.11
CA GLY A 61 -4.86 2.55 -19.35
C GLY A 61 -4.27 1.16 -19.15
N GLU A 62 -4.26 0.64 -17.92
CA GLU A 62 -3.86 -0.73 -17.60
C GLU A 62 -5.07 -1.63 -17.34
N ASP A 63 -4.85 -2.95 -17.42
CA ASP A 63 -5.87 -3.93 -17.07
C ASP A 63 -6.01 -4.07 -15.54
N TYR A 64 -7.20 -4.46 -15.09
CA TYR A 64 -7.43 -4.81 -13.69
C TYR A 64 -6.61 -6.02 -13.26
N ALA A 65 -5.91 -5.89 -12.14
CA ALA A 65 -5.16 -6.96 -11.50
C ALA A 65 -5.50 -7.08 -10.00
N PRO A 66 -5.44 -8.29 -9.40
CA PRO A 66 -5.64 -8.47 -7.98
C PRO A 66 -4.61 -7.70 -7.15
N LEU A 67 -5.06 -6.79 -6.30
CA LEU A 67 -4.21 -6.05 -5.37
C LEU A 67 -4.02 -6.83 -4.07
N PHE A 68 -5.12 -7.22 -3.41
CA PHE A 68 -5.11 -8.12 -2.25
C PHE A 68 -6.44 -8.86 -2.07
N GLY A 69 -6.36 -10.04 -1.47
CA GLY A 69 -7.51 -10.83 -1.03
C GLY A 69 -7.69 -10.79 0.49
N PHE A 70 -8.92 -10.87 0.96
CA PHE A 70 -9.24 -10.84 2.38
C PHE A 70 -10.63 -11.43 2.68
N THR A 71 -10.76 -11.93 3.91
CA THR A 71 -12.03 -12.40 4.47
C THR A 71 -12.56 -11.41 5.51
N LEU A 72 -13.81 -11.62 5.98
CA LEU A 72 -14.49 -10.68 6.88
C LEU A 72 -14.40 -11.09 8.36
N GLU A 73 -13.81 -12.25 8.66
CA GLU A 73 -13.60 -12.68 10.03
C GLU A 73 -12.73 -11.66 10.77
N PRO A 74 -13.21 -11.11 11.90
CA PRO A 74 -12.45 -10.13 12.64
C PRO A 74 -11.15 -10.75 13.15
N GLN A 75 -10.06 -10.02 12.99
CA GLN A 75 -8.74 -10.36 13.53
C GLN A 75 -8.47 -9.46 14.74
N ILE A 76 -8.00 -10.04 15.84
CA ILE A 76 -7.54 -9.29 17.00
C ILE A 76 -6.04 -8.93 16.85
N PRO A 77 -5.51 -7.96 17.62
CA PRO A 77 -4.09 -7.59 17.52
C PRO A 77 -3.12 -8.78 17.62
N ASP A 78 -3.45 -9.78 18.43
CA ASP A 78 -2.62 -10.98 18.61
C ASP A 78 -2.50 -11.83 17.33
N ASP A 79 -3.54 -11.87 16.50
CA ASP A 79 -3.52 -12.60 15.22
C ASP A 79 -2.50 -12.01 14.24
N PHE A 80 -2.16 -10.72 14.41
CA PHE A 80 -1.16 -10.05 13.58
C PHE A 80 0.27 -10.26 14.05
N VAL A 81 0.51 -10.80 15.26
CA VAL A 81 1.86 -11.05 15.77
C VAL A 81 2.61 -12.04 14.87
N MET A 82 1.98 -13.16 14.52
CA MET A 82 2.56 -14.19 13.66
C MET A 82 2.93 -13.68 12.25
N PRO A 83 2.01 -13.07 11.47
CA PRO A 83 2.36 -12.54 10.15
C PRO A 83 3.36 -11.39 10.23
N SER A 84 3.31 -10.55 11.27
CA SER A 84 4.30 -9.47 11.45
C SER A 84 5.69 -10.04 11.72
N PHE A 85 5.81 -11.06 12.56
CA PHE A 85 7.07 -11.75 12.81
C PHE A 85 7.63 -12.37 11.52
N PHE A 86 6.78 -12.99 10.69
CA PHE A 86 7.22 -13.49 9.38
C PHE A 86 7.80 -12.35 8.53
N CYS A 87 7.05 -11.25 8.37
CA CYS A 87 7.50 -10.09 7.60
C CYS A 87 8.82 -9.52 8.11
N GLU A 88 8.98 -9.38 9.43
CA GLU A 88 10.16 -8.78 10.02
C GLU A 88 11.39 -9.70 10.03
N LYS A 89 11.21 -10.99 10.34
CA LYS A 89 12.33 -11.85 10.77
C LYS A 89 12.56 -13.05 9.86
N HIS A 90 11.55 -13.53 9.13
CA HIS A 90 11.71 -14.77 8.40
C HIS A 90 12.73 -14.64 7.24
N PRO A 91 13.64 -15.60 7.01
CA PRO A 91 14.67 -15.49 5.96
C PRO A 91 14.10 -15.31 4.55
N SER A 92 12.91 -15.82 4.28
CA SER A 92 12.23 -15.67 2.98
C SER A 92 11.39 -14.40 2.85
N SER A 93 11.27 -13.57 3.90
CA SER A 93 10.52 -12.33 3.80
C SER A 93 11.26 -11.32 2.92
N PRO A 94 10.58 -10.66 1.96
CA PRO A 94 11.18 -9.59 1.17
C PRO A 94 11.42 -8.32 2.01
N PHE A 95 10.65 -8.12 3.08
CA PHE A 95 10.67 -6.89 3.89
C PHE A 95 11.95 -6.70 4.71
N ASN A 96 12.71 -7.77 4.95
CA ASN A 96 14.00 -7.69 5.65
C ASN A 96 15.22 -7.74 4.71
N LYS A 97 15.01 -7.64 3.39
CA LYS A 97 16.10 -7.64 2.39
C LYS A 97 16.49 -6.24 1.94
N HIS A 98 15.51 -5.37 1.82
CA HIS A 98 15.68 -4.03 1.29
C HIS A 98 14.89 -3.04 2.12
N ARG A 99 15.42 -1.83 2.25
CA ARG A 99 14.64 -0.70 2.73
C ARG A 99 13.51 -0.42 1.72
N MET A 100 12.29 -0.24 2.23
CA MET A 100 11.11 0.08 1.45
C MET A 100 10.36 1.17 2.22
N VAL A 101 10.37 2.38 1.68
CA VAL A 101 9.79 3.56 2.33
C VAL A 101 9.05 4.35 1.28
N GLY A 102 7.78 4.67 1.53
CA GLY A 102 7.01 5.55 0.66
C GLY A 102 6.19 6.53 1.48
N ILE A 103 5.99 7.71 0.91
CA ILE A 103 5.09 8.73 1.45
C ILE A 103 4.31 9.33 0.29
N ARG A 104 3.00 9.44 0.47
CA ARG A 104 2.13 10.11 -0.50
C ARG A 104 2.33 11.63 -0.41
N THR A 105 2.16 12.28 -1.55
CA THR A 105 2.02 13.74 -1.65
C THR A 105 0.65 14.07 -2.25
N ASP A 106 0.27 15.35 -2.22
CA ASP A 106 -1.02 15.85 -2.73
C ASP A 106 -1.34 15.35 -4.15
N ASN A 107 -0.32 15.23 -5.00
CA ASN A 107 -0.48 14.79 -6.38
C ASN A 107 0.48 13.65 -6.76
N GLY A 108 0.92 12.80 -5.82
CA GLY A 108 2.00 11.88 -6.14
C GLY A 108 2.51 11.03 -4.98
N SER A 109 3.77 10.64 -5.05
CA SER A 109 4.47 9.97 -3.96
C SER A 109 5.99 10.06 -4.12
N TYR A 110 6.70 9.98 -3.00
CA TYR A 110 8.12 9.66 -2.96
C TYR A 110 8.29 8.22 -2.52
N ASN A 111 9.18 7.49 -3.18
CA ASN A 111 9.40 6.08 -2.92
C ASN A 111 10.90 5.77 -2.90
N LEU A 112 11.36 5.06 -1.88
CA LEU A 112 12.73 4.56 -1.75
C LEU A 112 12.67 3.04 -1.59
N VAL A 113 13.15 2.31 -2.60
CA VAL A 113 13.29 0.85 -2.56
C VAL A 113 14.74 0.49 -2.79
N GLY A 114 15.37 -0.16 -1.80
CA GLY A 114 16.82 -0.28 -1.76
C GLY A 114 17.44 1.12 -1.77
N ASN A 115 18.27 1.41 -2.75
CA ASN A 115 18.84 2.76 -2.93
C ASN A 115 18.20 3.52 -4.09
N THR A 116 17.17 2.97 -4.73
CA THR A 116 16.48 3.64 -5.84
C THR A 116 15.41 4.56 -5.26
N PHE A 117 15.64 5.86 -5.37
CA PHE A 117 14.68 6.90 -5.03
C PHE A 117 13.89 7.31 -6.27
N LYS A 118 12.56 7.38 -6.14
CA LYS A 118 11.63 7.79 -7.21
C LYS A 118 10.69 8.88 -6.71
N THR A 119 10.45 9.86 -7.58
CA THR A 119 9.38 10.83 -7.44
C THR A 119 8.30 10.51 -8.47
N LEU A 120 7.05 10.40 -8.03
CA LEU A 120 5.90 10.18 -8.88
C LEU A 120 4.95 11.38 -8.81
N VAL A 121 4.37 11.75 -9.95
CA VAL A 121 3.24 12.68 -10.07
C VAL A 121 2.09 11.90 -10.71
N GLY A 122 0.96 11.82 -10.02
CA GLY A 122 -0.05 10.79 -10.25
C GLY A 122 0.56 9.40 -10.03
N ASP A 123 0.64 8.65 -11.12
CA ASP A 123 1.35 7.36 -11.23
C ASP A 123 2.66 7.47 -12.06
N THR A 124 2.87 8.59 -12.76
CA THR A 124 4.04 8.75 -13.63
C THR A 124 5.31 9.01 -12.82
N VAL A 125 6.35 8.21 -13.02
CA VAL A 125 7.69 8.48 -12.50
C VAL A 125 8.28 9.68 -13.24
N THR A 126 8.46 10.79 -12.53
CA THR A 126 9.05 12.03 -13.08
C THR A 126 10.54 12.14 -12.80
N GLU A 127 11.01 11.51 -11.73
CA GLU A 127 12.42 11.43 -11.37
C GLU A 127 12.73 10.04 -10.82
N GLN A 128 13.90 9.51 -11.20
CA GLN A 128 14.46 8.31 -10.63
C GLN A 128 15.97 8.47 -10.50
N ARG A 129 16.51 8.21 -9.31
CA ARG A 129 17.96 8.19 -9.10
C ARG A 129 18.39 7.11 -8.11
N LEU A 130 19.60 6.62 -8.30
CA LEU A 130 20.26 5.74 -7.34
C LEU A 130 20.99 6.62 -6.31
N LEU A 131 20.77 6.34 -5.03
CA LEU A 131 21.41 7.01 -3.91
C LEU A 131 22.68 6.27 -3.48
N ASP A 132 23.70 7.03 -3.09
CA ASP A 132 24.76 6.47 -2.27
C ASP A 132 24.24 6.16 -0.87
N ASP A 133 24.74 5.10 -0.22
CA ASP A 133 24.30 4.72 1.14
C ASP A 133 24.48 5.85 2.16
N LYS A 134 25.45 6.74 1.95
CA LYS A 134 25.71 7.92 2.79
C LYS A 134 24.64 9.00 2.67
N GLU A 135 23.91 9.06 1.55
CA GLU A 135 22.81 10.02 1.35
C GLU A 135 21.51 9.55 2.00
N VAL A 136 21.32 8.24 2.14
CA VAL A 136 20.06 7.62 2.58
C VAL A 136 19.53 8.20 3.89
N PRO A 137 20.33 8.34 4.98
CA PRO A 137 19.83 8.91 6.23
C PRO A 137 19.28 10.34 6.04
N GLY A 138 19.96 11.16 5.24
CA GLY A 138 19.53 12.53 4.96
C GLY A 138 18.25 12.60 4.12
N VAL A 139 18.06 11.65 3.18
CA VAL A 139 16.82 11.53 2.41
C VAL A 139 15.66 11.06 3.29
N LEU A 140 15.89 10.05 4.14
CA LEU A 140 14.89 9.57 5.11
C LEU A 140 14.40 10.68 6.03
N GLU A 141 15.30 11.50 6.56
CA GLU A 141 14.93 12.61 7.44
C GLU A 141 14.19 13.71 6.68
N LYS A 142 14.73 14.18 5.54
CA LYS A 142 14.21 15.36 4.84
C LYS A 142 12.91 15.09 4.08
N VAL A 143 12.77 13.89 3.48
CA VAL A 143 11.63 13.56 2.62
C VAL A 143 10.56 12.80 3.38
N PHE A 144 10.96 11.85 4.23
CA PHE A 144 10.03 10.93 4.88
C PHE A 144 9.82 11.26 6.37
N GLY A 145 10.56 12.22 6.94
CA GLY A 145 10.47 12.57 8.35
C GLY A 145 11.01 11.49 9.30
N ILE A 146 11.81 10.55 8.80
CA ILE A 146 12.34 9.41 9.56
C ILE A 146 13.81 9.67 9.91
N LYS A 147 14.11 9.79 11.21
CA LYS A 147 15.48 9.84 11.71
C LYS A 147 15.94 8.44 12.10
N LEU A 148 17.09 8.02 11.56
CA LEU A 148 17.75 6.81 12.03
C LEU A 148 18.44 7.13 13.36
N LEU A 149 18.21 6.27 14.35
CA LEU A 149 18.82 6.33 15.68
C LEU A 149 20.22 5.74 15.69
#